data_AF-A0A9P6MDJ1-F1
#
_entry.id   AF-A0A9P6MDJ1-F1
#
_cell.length_a   1.000
_cell.length_b   1.000
_cell.length_c   1.000
_cell.angle_alpha   90.00
_cell.angle_beta   90.00
_cell.angle_gamma   90.00
#
_symmetry.space_group_name_H-M   'P 1'
#
loop_
_entity.id
_entity.type
_entity.pdbx_description
1 polymer ?
#
loop_
_entity_poly.entity_id
_entity_poly.type
_entity_poly.pdbx_seq_one_letter_code
_entity_poly.pdbx_strand_id
1 'polypeptide(L)'
;MKELKQAGSSGGSKGNQKTNTGKSSGQISKDSKKTAADQLRIKPGEKMGEFSRRVDDYMRDNLIRTAKDNTSTGSKKKKHFEKLKAKEKAKKLKAQEEKAYEEYETIGDKVRLNDVAQAPPTLTAVPKKRKNDEFMTNKKWKNTPGEEDYDDLLADVDAKDKRRKLGKSGDDESTGPKRSRLKNLTPAGRRIIEEERKQAIENYRLMKARIVMKNQRHDAADDDADAAASDY
;
A
#
# COMPACT_ATOMS: atom_id res chain seq x y z
N MET A 1 56.47 18.10 -32.38
CA MET A 1 55.85 16.76 -32.40
C MET A 1 54.40 16.90 -31.93
N LYS A 2 53.43 16.63 -32.80
CA LYS A 2 52.00 16.75 -32.51
C LYS A 2 51.48 15.38 -32.09
N GLU A 3 51.07 15.24 -30.83
CA GLU A 3 50.39 14.02 -30.36
C GLU A 3 48.96 13.96 -30.91
N LEU A 4 48.71 12.89 -31.67
CA LEU A 4 47.40 12.45 -32.13
C LEU A 4 46.59 11.96 -30.91
N LYS A 5 45.51 12.66 -30.55
CA LYS A 5 44.46 12.11 -29.69
C LYS A 5 43.50 11.27 -30.53
N GLN A 6 43.65 9.95 -30.50
CA GLN A 6 42.68 9.01 -31.04
C GLN A 6 41.88 8.31 -29.92
N ALA A 7 40.58 8.20 -30.21
CA ALA A 7 39.63 7.15 -29.87
C ALA A 7 39.31 6.84 -28.40
N GLY A 8 38.02 6.98 -28.08
CA GLY A 8 37.42 6.43 -26.87
C GLY A 8 35.92 6.71 -26.74
N SER A 9 35.16 6.66 -27.84
CA SER A 9 33.69 6.70 -27.79
C SER A 9 33.17 5.40 -27.17
N SER A 10 33.04 5.40 -25.85
CA SER A 10 32.41 4.32 -25.08
C SER A 10 30.89 4.44 -25.19
N GLY A 11 30.36 4.03 -26.34
CA GLY A 11 28.95 3.68 -26.54
C GLY A 11 28.59 2.44 -25.73
N GLY A 12 28.60 2.56 -24.40
CA GLY A 12 28.21 1.50 -23.47
C GLY A 12 26.70 1.29 -23.49
N SER A 13 26.28 0.35 -24.34
CA SER A 13 25.17 -0.59 -24.15
C SER A 13 24.04 -0.12 -23.21
N LYS A 14 22.94 0.35 -23.82
CA LYS A 14 21.65 0.45 -23.14
C LYS A 14 21.21 -0.95 -22.75
N GLY A 15 21.61 -1.36 -21.54
CA GLY A 15 21.14 -2.57 -20.88
C GLY A 15 19.61 -2.55 -20.90
N ASN A 16 19.07 -3.47 -21.68
CA ASN A 16 17.65 -3.80 -21.72
C ASN A 16 17.32 -4.42 -20.34
N GLN A 17 17.07 -3.56 -19.35
CA GLN A 17 16.52 -4.00 -18.07
C GLN A 17 15.13 -4.50 -18.37
N LYS A 18 15.07 -5.82 -18.61
CA LYS A 18 13.90 -6.67 -18.51
C LYS A 18 13.28 -6.34 -17.16
N THR A 19 12.33 -5.41 -17.17
CA THR A 19 11.54 -5.12 -15.99
C THR A 19 10.83 -6.42 -15.68
N ASN A 20 11.31 -7.11 -14.64
CA ASN A 20 10.50 -8.05 -13.89
C ASN A 20 9.35 -7.22 -13.35
N THR A 21 8.31 -7.04 -14.16
CA THR A 21 6.97 -6.73 -13.71
C THR A 21 6.69 -7.77 -12.67
N GLY A 22 6.82 -7.34 -11.41
CA GLY A 22 6.51 -8.14 -10.25
C GLY A 22 5.14 -8.73 -10.51
N LYS A 23 5.15 -10.03 -10.74
CA LYS A 23 4.13 -11.03 -10.44
C LYS A 23 3.37 -10.60 -9.19
N SER A 24 2.47 -9.63 -9.33
CA SER A 24 1.23 -9.60 -8.58
C SER A 24 0.32 -10.61 -9.26
N SER A 25 0.78 -11.87 -9.31
CA SER A 25 -0.10 -13.00 -9.12
C SER A 25 -0.57 -12.89 -7.67
N GLY A 26 -1.42 -11.88 -7.39
CA GLY A 26 -2.45 -12.07 -6.40
C GLY A 26 -3.08 -13.40 -6.76
N GLN A 27 -3.21 -14.28 -5.77
CA GLN A 27 -3.81 -15.58 -5.95
C GLN A 27 -5.20 -15.35 -6.56
N ILE A 28 -5.26 -15.37 -7.89
CA ILE A 28 -6.49 -15.50 -8.65
C ILE A 28 -6.92 -16.88 -8.23
N SER A 29 -7.83 -16.91 -7.26
CA SER A 29 -8.47 -18.13 -6.77
C SER A 29 -8.78 -19.00 -7.97
N LYS A 30 -8.62 -20.32 -7.85
CA LYS A 30 -8.91 -21.23 -8.98
C LYS A 30 -10.30 -20.94 -9.59
N ASP A 31 -11.22 -20.42 -8.78
CA ASP A 31 -12.55 -19.98 -9.18
C ASP A 31 -12.55 -18.77 -10.14
N SER A 32 -11.67 -17.78 -9.94
CA SER A 32 -11.61 -16.60 -10.82
C SER A 32 -10.88 -16.86 -12.15
N LYS A 33 -10.06 -17.91 -12.24
CA LYS A 33 -9.52 -18.37 -13.54
C LYS A 33 -10.57 -19.09 -14.39
N LYS A 34 -11.45 -19.89 -13.76
CA LYS A 34 -12.57 -20.53 -14.48
C LYS A 34 -13.52 -19.48 -15.05
N THR A 35 -13.89 -18.46 -14.27
CA THR A 35 -14.79 -17.40 -14.75
C THR A 35 -14.20 -16.61 -15.92
N ALA A 36 -12.88 -16.36 -15.94
CA ALA A 36 -12.23 -15.68 -17.07
C ALA A 36 -12.32 -16.49 -18.37
N ALA A 37 -12.05 -17.81 -18.30
CA ALA A 37 -12.13 -18.68 -19.46
C ALA A 37 -13.59 -18.88 -19.93
N ASP A 38 -14.54 -18.97 -19.00
CA ASP A 38 -15.96 -19.07 -19.32
C ASP A 38 -16.52 -17.77 -19.90
N GLN A 39 -15.95 -16.61 -19.52
CA GLN A 39 -16.34 -15.34 -20.11
C GLN A 39 -15.86 -15.17 -21.57
N LEU A 40 -14.79 -15.86 -21.97
CA LEU A 40 -14.26 -15.84 -23.32
C LEU A 40 -14.83 -16.93 -24.24
N ARG A 41 -15.71 -17.79 -23.71
CA ARG A 41 -16.41 -18.83 -24.49
C ARG A 41 -17.83 -18.38 -24.81
N ILE A 42 -18.31 -18.75 -26.00
CA ILE A 42 -19.70 -18.54 -26.41
C ILE A 42 -20.58 -19.49 -25.58
N LYS A 43 -21.63 -18.96 -24.97
CA LYS A 43 -22.59 -19.78 -24.21
C LYS A 43 -23.60 -20.43 -25.17
N PRO A 44 -24.11 -21.63 -24.85
CA PRO A 44 -25.14 -22.26 -25.67
C PRO A 44 -26.38 -21.35 -25.73
N GLY A 45 -26.86 -21.07 -26.95
CA GLY A 45 -28.01 -20.19 -27.20
C GLY A 45 -27.70 -18.69 -27.26
N GLU A 46 -26.46 -18.26 -26.99
CA GLU A 46 -26.03 -16.87 -27.12
C GLU A 46 -25.78 -16.50 -28.59
N LYS A 47 -26.23 -15.31 -29.01
CA LYS A 47 -25.91 -14.78 -30.34
C LYS A 47 -24.49 -14.22 -30.37
N MET A 48 -23.82 -14.26 -31.52
CA MET A 48 -22.44 -13.74 -31.66
C MET A 48 -22.29 -12.28 -31.19
N GLY A 49 -23.29 -11.43 -31.45
CA GLY A 49 -23.25 -10.03 -31.01
C GLY A 49 -23.33 -9.85 -29.48
N GLU A 50 -24.03 -10.73 -28.76
CA GLU A 50 -24.10 -10.71 -27.30
C GLU A 50 -22.78 -11.17 -26.68
N PHE A 51 -22.17 -12.20 -27.28
CA PHE A 51 -20.84 -12.66 -26.92
C PHE A 51 -19.80 -11.54 -27.04
N SER A 52 -19.76 -10.83 -28.17
CA SER A 52 -18.83 -9.71 -28.37
C SER A 52 -19.00 -8.62 -27.30
N ARG A 53 -20.25 -8.21 -27.00
CA ARG A 53 -20.52 -7.21 -25.97
C ARG A 53 -20.03 -7.66 -24.58
N ARG A 54 -20.28 -8.92 -24.23
CA ARG A 54 -19.86 -9.50 -22.94
C ARG A 54 -18.34 -9.56 -22.81
N VAL A 55 -17.64 -9.96 -23.87
CA VAL A 55 -16.18 -9.96 -23.92
C VAL A 55 -15.63 -8.54 -23.79
N ASP A 56 -16.21 -7.58 -24.52
CA ASP A 56 -15.80 -6.17 -24.45
C ASP A 56 -16.00 -5.60 -23.05
N ASP A 57 -17.14 -5.85 -22.40
CA ASP A 57 -17.42 -5.41 -21.04
C ASP A 57 -16.42 -6.01 -20.03
N TYR A 58 -16.09 -7.30 -20.16
CA TYR A 58 -15.08 -7.96 -19.33
C TYR A 58 -13.68 -7.35 -19.53
N MET A 59 -13.30 -7.04 -20.78
CA MET A 59 -12.01 -6.44 -21.09
C MET A 59 -11.94 -4.95 -20.74
N ARG A 60 -13.07 -4.24 -20.75
CA ARG A 60 -13.16 -2.80 -20.48
C ARG A 60 -12.60 -2.47 -19.10
N ASP A 61 -12.91 -3.26 -18.09
CA ASP A 61 -12.39 -3.05 -16.73
C ASP A 61 -10.86 -3.18 -16.67
N ASN A 62 -10.30 -4.16 -17.36
CA ASN A 62 -8.85 -4.36 -17.43
C ASN A 62 -8.16 -3.24 -18.22
N LEU A 63 -8.78 -2.77 -19.31
CA LEU A 63 -8.32 -1.61 -20.07
C LEU A 63 -8.36 -0.32 -19.24
N ILE A 64 -9.43 -0.08 -18.48
CA ILE A 64 -9.55 1.09 -17.61
C ILE A 64 -8.48 1.04 -16.50
N ARG A 65 -8.26 -0.13 -15.87
CA ARG A 65 -7.23 -0.31 -14.84
C ARG A 65 -5.82 -0.06 -15.39
N THR A 66 -5.49 -0.67 -16.52
CA THR A 66 -4.18 -0.48 -17.17
C THR A 66 -3.97 0.97 -17.62
N ALA A 67 -4.99 1.63 -18.16
CA ALA A 67 -4.94 3.04 -18.51
C ALA A 67 -4.69 3.94 -17.28
N LYS A 68 -5.36 3.66 -16.15
CA LYS A 68 -5.15 4.36 -14.87
C LYS A 68 -3.72 4.16 -14.34
N ASP A 69 -3.21 2.93 -14.38
CA ASP A 69 -1.85 2.60 -13.91
C ASP A 69 -0.76 3.19 -14.81
N ASN A 70 -1.03 3.31 -16.12
CA ASN A 70 -0.14 3.93 -17.10
C ASN A 70 -0.20 5.46 -17.09
N THR A 71 -1.03 6.09 -16.25
CA THR A 71 -0.99 7.54 -16.10
C THR A 71 0.39 7.98 -15.57
N SER A 72 1.02 8.88 -16.31
CA SER A 72 2.42 9.32 -16.15
C SER A 72 2.71 9.88 -14.75
N THR A 73 1.73 10.53 -14.10
CA THR A 73 1.94 11.19 -12.80
C THR A 73 1.91 10.21 -11.62
N GLY A 74 0.97 9.26 -11.61
CA GLY A 74 0.88 8.22 -10.57
C GLY A 74 2.05 7.23 -10.63
N SER A 75 2.41 6.79 -11.85
CA SER A 75 3.52 5.87 -12.08
C SER A 75 4.88 6.47 -11.71
N LYS A 76 5.13 7.76 -12.00
CA LYS A 76 6.35 8.47 -11.57
C LYS A 76 6.46 8.56 -10.06
N LYS A 77 5.37 8.93 -9.37
CA LYS A 77 5.33 9.00 -7.89
C LYS A 77 5.59 7.63 -7.28
N LYS A 78 4.95 6.56 -7.80
CA LYS A 78 5.17 5.17 -7.34
C LYS A 78 6.62 4.73 -7.53
N LYS A 79 7.20 4.94 -8.72
CA LYS A 79 8.63 4.64 -9.00
C LYS A 79 9.57 5.41 -8.07
N HIS A 80 9.26 6.66 -7.76
CA HIS A 80 10.05 7.45 -6.81
C HIS A 80 10.01 6.86 -5.38
N PHE A 81 8.83 6.50 -4.89
CA PHE A 81 8.69 5.83 -3.59
C PHE A 81 9.39 4.47 -3.55
N GLU A 82 9.30 3.68 -4.61
CA GLU A 82 10.01 2.40 -4.74
C GLU A 82 11.53 2.63 -4.71
N LYS A 83 12.03 3.64 -5.42
CA LYS A 83 13.46 4.03 -5.41
C LYS A 83 13.91 4.48 -4.01
N LEU A 84 13.10 5.24 -3.28
CA LEU A 84 13.40 5.65 -1.90
C LEU A 84 13.46 4.44 -0.96
N LYS A 85 12.47 3.54 -1.02
CA LYS A 85 12.46 2.30 -0.23
C LYS A 85 13.66 1.40 -0.55
N ALA A 86 14.03 1.27 -1.82
CA ALA A 86 15.20 0.51 -2.23
C ALA A 86 16.50 1.11 -1.67
N LYS A 87 16.65 2.44 -1.74
CA LYS A 87 17.80 3.14 -1.14
C LYS A 87 17.86 2.95 0.38
N GLU A 88 16.73 3.01 1.07
CA GLU A 88 16.68 2.81 2.52
C GLU A 88 17.09 1.38 2.91
N LYS A 89 16.57 0.38 2.19
CA LYS A 89 16.97 -1.03 2.39
C LYS A 89 18.46 -1.25 2.13
N ALA A 90 18.99 -0.67 1.05
CA ALA A 90 20.41 -0.77 0.74
C ALA A 90 21.30 -0.13 1.83
N LYS A 91 20.90 1.02 2.38
CA LYS A 91 21.59 1.64 3.52
C LYS A 91 21.56 0.77 4.77
N LYS A 92 20.40 0.18 5.08
CA LYS A 92 20.26 -0.72 6.24
C LYS A 92 21.12 -1.96 6.11
N LEU A 93 21.15 -2.56 4.92
CA LEU A 93 21.97 -3.74 4.65
C LEU A 93 23.47 -3.41 4.73
N LYS A 94 23.91 -2.31 4.13
CA LYS A 94 25.29 -1.84 4.25
C LYS A 94 25.70 -1.57 5.71
N ALA A 95 24.83 -0.95 6.50
CA ALA A 95 25.10 -0.71 7.92
C ALA A 95 25.12 -2.00 8.75
N GLN A 96 24.40 -3.05 8.34
CA GLN A 96 24.52 -4.37 8.97
C GLN A 96 25.83 -5.05 8.61
N GLU A 97 26.27 -4.95 7.34
CA GLU A 97 27.55 -5.49 6.90
C GLU A 97 28.73 -4.81 7.59
N GLU A 98 28.70 -3.49 7.74
CA GLU A 98 29.72 -2.72 8.45
C GLU A 98 29.81 -3.12 9.93
N LYS A 99 28.68 -3.27 10.61
CA LYS A 99 28.64 -3.78 11.99
C LYS A 99 29.15 -5.21 12.10
N ALA A 100 28.77 -6.09 11.17
CA ALA A 100 29.25 -7.46 11.17
C ALA A 100 30.77 -7.53 10.97
N TYR A 101 31.34 -6.61 10.19
CA TYR A 101 32.78 -6.50 9.97
C TYR A 101 33.51 -5.97 11.22
N GLU A 102 32.97 -4.95 11.89
CA GLU A 102 33.49 -4.44 13.18
C GLU A 102 33.46 -5.53 14.27
N GLU A 103 32.37 -6.31 14.35
CA GLU A 103 32.25 -7.44 15.27
C GLU A 103 33.31 -8.51 14.97
N TYR A 104 33.54 -8.81 13.69
CA TYR A 104 34.55 -9.80 13.28
C TYR A 104 35.98 -9.36 13.60
N GLU A 105 36.35 -8.10 13.36
CA GLU A 105 37.69 -7.59 13.71
C GLU A 105 37.90 -7.52 15.24
N THR A 106 36.84 -7.26 16.00
CA THR A 106 36.92 -7.16 17.46
C THR A 106 36.94 -8.52 18.16
N ILE A 107 36.33 -9.55 17.55
CA ILE A 107 36.41 -10.94 18.00
C ILE A 107 37.78 -11.50 17.60
N GLY A 108 38.83 -11.02 18.27
CA GLY A 108 40.09 -11.74 18.34
C GLY A 108 39.88 -12.99 19.19
N ASP A 109 40.13 -14.17 18.61
CA ASP A 109 39.99 -15.46 19.28
C ASP A 109 41.06 -15.61 20.38
N LYS A 110 40.76 -15.05 21.56
CA LYS A 110 41.61 -15.11 22.75
C LYS A 110 41.36 -16.40 23.55
N VAL A 111 41.05 -17.51 22.87
CA VAL A 111 40.96 -18.81 23.54
C VAL A 111 42.36 -19.34 23.75
N ARG A 112 42.80 -19.38 25.01
CA ARG A 112 44.08 -20.01 25.37
C ARG A 112 43.93 -21.51 25.19
N LEU A 113 44.93 -22.15 24.57
CA LEU A 113 44.92 -23.58 24.19
C LEU A 113 44.71 -24.57 25.36
N ASN A 114 44.73 -24.08 26.61
CA ASN A 114 44.54 -24.87 27.84
C ASN A 114 43.28 -24.49 28.63
N ASP A 115 42.40 -23.62 28.11
CA ASP A 115 41.05 -23.48 28.67
C ASP A 115 40.27 -24.75 28.28
N VAL A 116 40.39 -25.77 29.12
CA VAL A 116 39.56 -26.97 29.05
C VAL A 116 38.11 -26.51 29.06
N ALA A 117 37.38 -26.82 27.98
CA ALA A 117 35.98 -26.47 27.83
C ALA A 117 35.23 -26.86 29.10
N GLN A 118 34.82 -25.87 29.90
CA GLN A 118 33.99 -26.12 31.06
C GLN A 118 32.75 -26.87 30.58
N ALA A 119 32.35 -27.91 31.34
CA ALA A 119 31.15 -28.66 31.05
C ALA A 119 29.99 -27.69 30.75
N PRO A 120 29.17 -27.95 29.73
CA PRO A 120 28.13 -27.03 29.31
C PRO A 120 27.29 -26.62 30.52
N PRO A 121 26.98 -25.32 30.68
CA PRO A 121 26.28 -24.84 31.86
C PRO A 121 24.98 -25.64 32.01
N THR A 122 24.83 -26.30 33.15
CA THR A 122 23.60 -27.00 33.46
C THR A 122 22.52 -25.95 33.70
N LEU A 123 21.44 -26.02 32.92
CA LEU A 123 20.27 -25.15 33.09
C LEU A 123 19.57 -25.51 34.40
N THR A 124 20.06 -24.95 35.52
CA THR A 124 19.44 -25.01 36.84
C THR A 124 18.36 -23.95 37.03
N ALA A 125 18.12 -23.12 36.01
CA ALA A 125 17.15 -22.04 36.05
C ALA A 125 15.73 -22.59 36.14
N VAL A 126 15.15 -22.52 37.34
CA VAL A 126 13.73 -22.74 37.57
C VAL A 126 12.95 -21.74 36.72
N PRO A 127 12.01 -22.18 35.86
CA PRO A 127 11.24 -21.27 35.02
C PRO A 127 10.51 -20.25 35.89
N LYS A 128 10.73 -18.97 35.59
CA LYS A 128 10.15 -17.86 36.35
C LYS A 128 8.63 -17.84 36.12
N LYS A 129 7.86 -18.14 37.17
CA LYS A 129 6.39 -18.04 37.14
C LYS A 129 5.97 -16.66 36.63
N ARG A 130 5.28 -16.61 35.50
CA ARG A 130 4.66 -15.38 34.99
C ARG A 130 3.26 -15.28 35.57
N LYS A 131 2.82 -14.06 35.90
CA LYS A 131 1.49 -13.79 36.50
C LYS A 131 0.29 -14.25 35.65
N ASN A 132 0.53 -14.72 34.41
CA ASN A 132 -0.50 -15.20 33.49
C ASN A 132 -0.46 -16.71 33.25
N ASP A 133 0.39 -17.48 33.95
CA ASP A 133 0.49 -18.93 33.73
C ASP A 133 -0.77 -19.69 34.19
N GLU A 134 -1.55 -19.14 35.13
CA GLU A 134 -2.87 -19.70 35.52
C GLU A 134 -3.87 -19.72 34.36
N PHE A 135 -3.71 -18.84 33.37
CA PHE A 135 -4.57 -18.81 32.19
C PHE A 135 -4.28 -19.97 31.23
N MET A 136 -3.06 -20.52 31.25
CA MET A 136 -2.66 -21.64 30.39
C MET A 136 -2.87 -23.00 31.07
N THR A 137 -2.92 -23.07 32.39
CA THR A 137 -3.18 -24.32 33.12
C THR A 137 -4.66 -24.72 33.15
N ASN A 138 -5.58 -23.75 33.07
CA ASN A 138 -7.03 -24.02 33.01
C ASN A 138 -7.56 -24.13 31.59
N LYS A 139 -6.77 -23.79 30.57
CA LYS A 139 -7.10 -24.05 29.19
C LYS A 139 -6.76 -25.51 28.92
N LYS A 140 -7.71 -26.41 29.22
CA LYS A 140 -7.65 -27.82 28.81
C LYS A 140 -7.52 -27.80 27.29
N TRP A 141 -6.33 -28.01 26.75
CA TRP A 141 -6.12 -28.14 25.32
C TRP A 141 -6.90 -29.37 24.88
N LYS A 142 -8.15 -29.18 24.44
CA LYS A 142 -8.92 -30.20 23.74
C LYS A 142 -8.32 -30.31 22.34
N ASN A 143 -7.16 -30.94 22.25
CA ASN A 143 -6.62 -31.41 20.99
C ASN A 143 -7.31 -32.74 20.66
N THR A 144 -8.59 -32.67 20.32
CA THR A 144 -9.23 -33.69 19.48
C THR A 144 -9.17 -33.14 18.05
N PRO A 145 -8.30 -33.68 17.18
CA PRO A 145 -8.30 -33.30 15.77
C PRO A 145 -9.63 -33.74 15.15
N GLY A 146 -10.56 -32.79 14.92
CA GLY A 146 -11.78 -33.06 14.15
C GLY A 146 -13.10 -32.52 14.74
N GLU A 147 -13.10 -31.86 15.88
CA GLU A 147 -14.31 -31.19 16.39
C GLU A 147 -14.20 -29.69 16.07
N GLU A 148 -14.60 -29.33 14.85
CA GLU A 148 -14.71 -27.93 14.44
C GLU A 148 -15.88 -27.29 15.22
N ASP A 149 -15.57 -26.38 16.14
CA ASP A 149 -16.54 -25.55 16.87
C ASP A 149 -17.31 -24.66 15.87
N TYR A 150 -18.42 -25.18 15.32
CA TYR A 150 -19.32 -24.46 14.42
C TYR A 150 -20.10 -23.33 15.12
N ASP A 151 -20.12 -23.30 16.46
CA ASP A 151 -20.88 -22.32 17.23
C ASP A 151 -20.16 -20.96 17.38
N ASP A 152 -18.82 -20.94 17.42
CA ASP A 152 -18.05 -19.68 17.52
C ASP A 152 -18.08 -18.87 16.22
N LEU A 153 -18.26 -19.54 15.07
CA LEU A 153 -18.42 -18.87 13.78
C LEU A 153 -19.80 -18.22 13.60
N LEU A 154 -20.87 -18.74 14.23
CA LEU A 154 -22.20 -18.13 14.16
C LEU A 154 -22.29 -16.86 15.03
N ALA A 155 -21.60 -16.83 16.17
CA ALA A 155 -21.58 -15.66 17.05
C ALA A 155 -20.90 -14.43 16.41
N ASP A 156 -19.88 -14.65 15.58
CA ASP A 156 -19.11 -13.58 14.92
C ASP A 156 -19.85 -12.94 13.74
N VAL A 157 -20.79 -13.65 13.10
CA VAL A 157 -21.62 -13.09 12.02
C VAL A 157 -22.70 -12.17 12.58
N ASP A 158 -23.33 -12.55 13.71
CA ASP A 158 -24.41 -11.78 14.33
C ASP A 158 -23.90 -10.50 15.04
N ALA A 159 -22.67 -10.52 15.55
CA ALA A 159 -22.00 -9.34 16.09
C ALA A 159 -21.62 -8.31 15.00
N LYS A 160 -21.34 -8.77 13.78
CA LYS A 160 -20.92 -7.92 12.66
C LYS A 160 -22.10 -7.16 12.04
N ASP A 161 -23.29 -7.77 11.99
CA ASP A 161 -24.49 -7.09 11.49
C ASP A 161 -25.09 -6.10 12.50
N LYS A 162 -24.98 -6.36 13.82
CA LYS A 162 -25.36 -5.36 14.84
C LYS A 162 -24.44 -4.13 14.82
N ARG A 163 -23.15 -4.28 14.51
CA ARG A 163 -22.21 -3.15 14.37
C ARG A 163 -22.49 -2.24 13.16
N ARG A 164 -23.13 -2.75 12.10
CA ARG A 164 -23.47 -1.92 10.92
C ARG A 164 -24.74 -1.10 11.11
N LYS A 165 -25.59 -1.42 12.09
CA LYS A 165 -26.89 -0.76 12.31
C LYS A 165 -26.91 0.29 13.43
N LEU A 166 -25.84 0.42 14.23
CA LEU A 166 -25.73 1.37 15.35
C LEU A 166 -24.65 2.46 15.20
N GLY A 167 -23.96 2.54 14.05
CA GLY A 167 -22.86 3.49 13.83
C GLY A 167 -23.26 4.89 13.35
N LYS A 168 -24.42 5.43 13.75
CA LYS A 168 -24.86 6.78 13.34
C LYS A 168 -25.58 7.56 14.45
N SER A 169 -24.90 7.76 15.58
CA SER A 169 -25.06 8.94 16.45
C SER A 169 -24.17 8.76 17.68
N GLY A 170 -23.06 9.49 17.74
CA GLY A 170 -22.16 9.46 18.89
C GLY A 170 -20.91 10.24 18.58
N ASP A 171 -20.91 11.50 19.01
CA ASP A 171 -19.78 12.41 19.02
C ASP A 171 -18.59 11.78 19.78
N ASP A 172 -17.68 11.14 19.07
CA ASP A 172 -16.39 10.67 19.61
C ASP A 172 -15.25 11.45 18.95
N GLU A 173 -14.81 12.47 19.69
CA GLU A 173 -13.79 13.45 19.36
C GLU A 173 -12.35 12.87 19.44
N SER A 174 -12.09 11.67 18.89
CA SER A 174 -10.78 11.02 19.08
C SER A 174 -10.17 10.28 17.89
N THR A 175 -10.75 10.37 16.68
CA THR A 175 -10.16 9.80 15.45
C THR A 175 -9.66 10.85 14.44
N GLY A 176 -9.20 12.01 14.93
CA GLY A 176 -8.36 12.88 14.13
C GLY A 176 -6.97 12.25 13.92
N PRO A 177 -6.39 12.28 12.69
CA PRO A 177 -4.99 11.88 12.50
C PRO A 177 -4.15 12.70 13.46
N LYS A 178 -3.39 12.03 14.35
CA LYS A 178 -2.56 12.66 15.38
C LYS A 178 -1.84 13.85 14.76
N ARG A 179 -2.32 15.06 15.05
CA ARG A 179 -1.71 16.30 14.60
C ARG A 179 -0.34 16.35 15.25
N SER A 180 0.65 15.84 14.52
CA SER A 180 2.06 16.05 14.82
C SER A 180 2.22 17.53 15.07
N ARG A 181 2.41 17.91 16.34
CA ARG A 181 2.47 19.32 16.74
C ARG A 181 3.59 19.93 15.92
N LEU A 182 3.28 20.88 15.01
CA LEU A 182 4.26 21.59 14.15
C LEU A 182 5.49 22.08 14.93
N LYS A 183 5.30 22.33 16.23
CA LYS A 183 6.32 22.73 17.19
C LYS A 183 7.47 21.74 17.34
N ASN A 184 7.24 20.43 17.14
CA ASN A 184 8.24 19.37 17.31
C ASN A 184 8.94 18.96 16.00
N LEU A 185 8.62 19.59 14.86
CA LEU A 185 9.31 19.32 13.59
C LEU A 185 10.61 20.11 13.46
N THR A 186 11.55 19.56 12.67
CA THR A 186 12.76 20.27 12.24
C THR A 186 12.37 21.58 11.51
N PRO A 187 13.22 22.63 11.55
CA PRO A 187 12.94 23.89 10.86
C PRO A 187 12.68 23.70 9.35
N ALA A 188 13.38 22.76 8.71
CA ALA A 188 13.14 22.41 7.31
C ALA A 188 11.77 21.75 7.11
N GLY A 189 11.37 20.83 7.99
CA GLY A 189 10.06 20.19 7.93
C GLY A 189 8.90 21.18 8.13
N ARG A 190 9.08 22.20 8.98
CA ARG A 190 8.10 23.28 9.15
C ARG A 190 7.89 24.08 7.86
N ARG A 191 8.97 24.45 7.16
CA ARG A 191 8.90 25.19 5.89
C ARG A 191 8.13 24.41 4.82
N ILE A 192 8.39 23.11 4.68
CA ILE A 192 7.71 22.25 3.72
C ILE A 192 6.20 22.20 4.00
N ILE A 193 5.81 21.98 5.26
CA ILE A 193 4.39 21.93 5.63
C ILE A 193 3.70 23.28 5.42
N GLU A 194 4.38 24.39 5.68
CA GLU A 194 3.84 25.72 5.46
C GLU A 194 3.67 26.06 3.97
N GLU A 195 4.63 25.67 3.12
CA GLU A 195 4.52 25.80 1.66
C GLU A 195 3.36 24.96 1.10
N GLU A 196 3.26 23.69 1.51
CA GLU A 196 2.14 22.82 1.12
C GLU A 196 0.80 23.39 1.58
N ARG A 197 0.73 23.93 2.80
CA ARG A 197 -0.48 24.58 3.33
C ARG A 197 -0.86 25.82 2.53
N LYS A 198 0.10 26.67 2.15
CA LYS A 198 -0.15 27.84 1.30
C LYS A 198 -0.70 27.41 -0.06
N GLN A 199 -0.08 26.43 -0.70
CA GLN A 199 -0.51 25.90 -1.99
C GLN A 199 -1.92 25.29 -1.92
N ALA A 200 -2.24 24.55 -0.85
CA ALA A 200 -3.57 23.99 -0.64
C ALA A 200 -4.64 25.08 -0.47
N ILE A 201 -4.34 26.16 0.26
CA ILE A 201 -5.25 27.29 0.45
C ILE A 201 -5.49 28.02 -0.88
N GLU A 202 -4.44 28.24 -1.67
CA GLU A 202 -4.55 28.88 -2.98
C GLU A 202 -5.41 28.06 -3.94
N ASN A 203 -5.17 26.75 -4.03
CA ASN A 203 -5.98 25.84 -4.83
C ASN A 203 -7.45 25.84 -4.38
N TYR A 204 -7.70 25.84 -3.08
CA TYR A 204 -9.05 25.93 -2.53
C TYR A 204 -9.73 27.25 -2.91
N ARG A 205 -9.01 28.38 -2.86
CA ARG A 205 -9.53 29.69 -3.28
C ARG A 205 -9.88 29.72 -4.77
N LEU A 206 -9.00 29.20 -5.63
CA LEU A 206 -9.26 29.08 -7.06
C LEU A 206 -10.47 28.19 -7.35
N MET A 207 -10.57 27.04 -6.69
CA MET A 207 -11.71 26.14 -6.81
C MET A 207 -13.01 26.82 -6.36
N LYS A 208 -12.98 27.53 -5.22
CA LYS A 208 -14.15 28.24 -4.69
C LYS A 208 -14.58 29.37 -5.61
N ALA A 209 -13.65 30.15 -6.15
CA ALA A 209 -13.93 31.19 -7.14
C ALA A 209 -14.59 30.60 -8.41
N ARG A 210 -14.10 29.44 -8.87
CA ARG A 210 -14.70 28.73 -10.01
C ARG A 210 -16.14 28.29 -9.75
N ILE A 211 -16.44 27.81 -8.54
CA ILE A 211 -17.79 27.42 -8.15
C ILE A 211 -18.72 28.64 -8.15
N VAL A 212 -18.28 29.76 -7.58
CA VAL A 212 -19.07 31.00 -7.55
C VAL A 212 -19.37 31.50 -8.97
N MET A 213 -18.38 31.54 -9.86
CA MET A 213 -18.58 31.93 -11.27
C MET A 213 -19.52 30.98 -12.02
N LYS A 214 -19.51 29.69 -11.69
CA LYS A 214 -20.41 28.72 -12.30
C LYS A 214 -21.86 28.94 -11.87
N ASN A 215 -22.09 29.23 -10.59
CA ASN A 215 -23.42 29.50 -10.07
C ASN A 215 -24.00 30.80 -10.63
N GLN A 216 -23.19 31.88 -10.70
CA GLN A 216 -23.62 33.14 -11.31
C GLN A 216 -24.04 33.01 -12.79
N ARG A 217 -23.47 32.06 -13.54
CA ARG A 217 -23.88 31.79 -14.93
C ARG A 217 -25.20 31.03 -15.03
N HIS A 218 -25.57 30.26 -14.02
CA HIS A 218 -26.85 29.56 -14.00
C HIS A 218 -27.98 30.54 -13.68
N ASP A 219 -27.78 31.39 -12.68
CA ASP A 219 -28.80 32.37 -12.29
C ASP A 219 -29.11 33.38 -13.42
N ALA A 220 -28.10 33.79 -14.20
CA ALA A 220 -28.30 34.71 -15.31
C ALA A 220 -28.95 34.09 -16.57
N ALA A 221 -29.00 32.77 -16.70
CA ALA A 221 -29.57 32.11 -17.89
C ALA A 221 -31.09 31.88 -17.76
N ASP A 222 -31.62 31.90 -16.54
CA ASP A 222 -33.04 31.67 -16.29
C ASP A 222 -33.86 32.98 -16.41
N ASP A 223 -33.24 34.15 -16.25
CA ASP A 223 -33.93 35.46 -16.36
C ASP A 223 -34.22 35.90 -17.81
N ASP A 224 -33.49 35.38 -18.82
CA ASP A 224 -33.71 35.72 -20.23
C ASP A 224 -34.78 34.83 -20.91
N ALA A 225 -35.19 33.74 -20.27
CA ALA A 225 -36.18 32.81 -20.83
C ALA A 225 -37.63 33.29 -20.63
N ASP A 226 -37.92 34.03 -19.57
CA ASP A 226 -39.27 34.55 -19.29
C ASP A 226 -39.60 35.84 -20.05
N ALA A 227 -38.59 36.60 -20.50
CA ALA A 227 -38.82 37.82 -21.28
C ALA A 227 -39.31 37.54 -22.73
N ALA A 228 -39.08 36.34 -23.26
CA ALA A 228 -39.50 35.97 -24.62
C ALA A 228 -40.93 35.40 -24.69
N ALA A 229 -41.58 35.15 -23.55
CA ALA A 229 -42.91 34.54 -23.48
C ALA A 229 -44.06 35.54 -23.29
N SER A 230 -43.77 36.83 -23.10
CA SER A 230 -44.81 37.85 -22.82
C SER A 230 -45.25 38.68 -24.04
N ASP A 231 -44.81 38.33 -25.26
CA ASP A 231 -45.09 39.11 -26.49
C ASP A 231 -45.94 38.36 -27.52
N TYR A 232 -46.77 37.41 -27.06
CA TYR A 232 -47.80 36.72 -27.84
C TYR A 232 -49.18 36.79 -27.19
#